data_AF-R7CG19-F1
#
_entry.id   AF-R7CG19-F1
#
_cell.length_a   1.000
_cell.length_b   1.000
_cell.length_c   1.000
_cell.angle_alpha   90.00
_cell.angle_beta   90.00
_cell.angle_gamma   90.00
#
_symmetry.space_group_name_H-M   'P 1'
#
loop_
_entity.id
_entity.type
_entity.pdbx_description
1 polymer ?
#
loop_
_entity_poly.entity_id
_entity_poly.type
_entity_poly.pdbx_seq_one_letter_code
_entity_poly.pdbx_strand_id
1 'polypeptide(L)'
;MLCIAIGYGKMQGVAHKIKTAEKVSRIPSEGEMPDWFKAGIDAALLAPTAMNQQRFRFDLQGTDNQGIALVRANALPTISCGKVDLGIAKLHFELGANAVSNRWRFV
;
A
#
# COMPACT_ATOMS: atom_id res chain seq x y z
N MET A 1 -0.06 11.91 -20.06
CA MET A 1 -1.52 11.81 -19.89
C MET A 1 -1.81 10.47 -19.22
N LEU A 2 -2.67 10.44 -18.20
CA LEU A 2 -3.14 9.21 -17.54
C LEU A 2 -4.63 9.05 -17.86
N CYS A 3 -5.03 7.88 -18.34
CA CYS A 3 -6.43 7.55 -18.64
C CYS A 3 -6.79 6.24 -17.96
N ILE A 4 -8.01 6.16 -17.42
CA ILE A 4 -8.58 4.91 -16.87
C ILE A 4 -9.63 4.44 -17.87
N ALA A 5 -9.31 3.40 -18.63
CA ALA A 5 -10.26 2.77 -19.55
C ALA A 5 -11.12 1.76 -18.78
N ILE A 6 -12.44 1.79 -19.01
CA ILE A 6 -13.40 0.89 -18.38
C ILE A 6 -14.19 0.20 -19.49
N GLY A 7 -14.43 -1.10 -19.35
CA GLY A 7 -15.17 -1.93 -20.30
C GLY A 7 -15.33 -3.36 -19.80
N TYR A 8 -15.93 -4.22 -20.61
CA TYR A 8 -16.13 -5.62 -20.25
C TYR A 8 -14.95 -6.49 -20.69
N GLY A 9 -14.43 -7.30 -19.76
CA GLY A 9 -13.37 -8.25 -20.06
C GLY A 9 -13.87 -9.39 -20.93
N LYS A 10 -13.16 -9.71 -22.01
CA LYS A 10 -13.43 -10.90 -22.83
C LYS A 10 -13.03 -12.20 -22.12
N MET A 11 -12.11 -12.11 -21.15
CA MET A 11 -11.55 -13.23 -20.39
C MET A 11 -11.53 -12.88 -18.89
N GLN A 12 -11.44 -13.89 -18.02
CA GLN A 12 -11.47 -13.76 -16.56
C GLN A 12 -10.25 -13.05 -15.95
N GLY A 13 -9.22 -12.73 -16.75
CA GLY A 13 -7.94 -12.21 -16.28
C GLY A 13 -7.06 -13.30 -15.65
N VAL A 14 -5.84 -12.92 -15.27
CA VAL A 14 -4.87 -13.80 -14.60
C VAL A 14 -4.25 -13.07 -13.41
N ALA A 15 -3.80 -13.83 -12.42
CA ALA A 15 -3.07 -13.26 -11.30
C ALA A 15 -1.77 -12.59 -11.80
N HIS A 16 -1.51 -11.37 -11.33
CA HIS A 16 -0.27 -10.67 -11.61
C HIS A 16 0.81 -11.05 -10.57
N LYS A 17 2.09 -10.86 -10.91
CA LYS A 17 3.18 -11.10 -9.97
C LYS A 17 3.14 -10.04 -8.86
N ILE A 18 3.22 -10.46 -7.60
CA ILE A 18 3.15 -9.60 -6.43
C ILE A 18 4.48 -9.68 -5.66
N LYS A 19 4.95 -8.56 -5.10
CA LYS A 19 6.11 -8.56 -4.21
C LYS A 19 5.75 -9.13 -2.83
N THR A 20 6.76 -9.52 -2.06
CA THR A 20 6.54 -9.91 -0.67
C THR A 20 6.27 -8.67 0.20
N ALA A 21 5.55 -8.84 1.31
CA ALA A 21 5.18 -7.75 2.22
C ALA A 21 6.41 -6.99 2.74
N GLU A 22 7.52 -7.69 2.97
CA GLU A 22 8.77 -7.11 3.51
C GLU A 22 9.46 -6.19 2.49
N LYS A 23 9.16 -6.33 1.19
CA LYS A 23 9.70 -5.44 0.15
C LYS A 23 8.95 -4.12 0.04
N VAL A 24 7.74 -4.05 0.58
CA VAL A 24 6.85 -2.87 0.51
C VAL A 24 6.47 -2.34 1.88
N SER A 25 7.01 -2.92 2.95
CA SER A 25 6.76 -2.48 4.31
C SER A 25 8.02 -2.45 5.17
N ARG A 26 7.97 -1.65 6.24
CA ARG A 26 8.95 -1.66 7.32
C ARG A 26 8.19 -1.52 8.63
N ILE A 27 8.53 -2.36 9.60
CA ILE A 27 8.10 -2.22 10.99
C ILE A 27 9.32 -1.90 11.87
N PRO A 28 9.14 -1.30 13.06
CA PRO A 28 10.22 -1.12 14.02
C PRO A 28 10.85 -2.47 14.40
N SER A 29 12.16 -2.50 14.62
CA SER A 29 12.96 -3.73 14.76
C SER A 29 12.52 -4.68 15.88
N GLU A 30 11.76 -4.20 16.87
CA GLU A 30 11.31 -4.97 18.04
C GLU A 30 9.77 -5.09 18.10
N GLY A 31 9.05 -4.73 17.03
CA GLY A 31 7.59 -4.74 16.99
C GLY A 31 7.01 -5.90 16.21
N GLU A 32 5.90 -6.46 16.69
CA GLU A 32 5.02 -7.28 15.84
C GLU A 32 4.25 -6.38 14.87
N MET A 33 3.98 -6.90 13.66
CA MET A 33 3.16 -6.19 12.69
C MET A 33 1.69 -6.22 13.12
N PRO A 34 1.05 -5.07 13.40
CA PRO A 34 -0.36 -5.05 13.78
C PRO A 34 -1.26 -5.56 12.64
N ASP A 35 -2.34 -6.27 12.98
CA ASP A 35 -3.25 -6.88 11.98
C ASP A 35 -3.82 -5.86 10.99
N TRP A 36 -4.17 -4.66 11.44
CA TRP A 36 -4.65 -3.59 10.57
C TRP A 36 -3.58 -3.13 9.58
N PHE A 37 -2.31 -3.09 10.00
CA PHE A 37 -1.21 -2.68 9.14
C PHE A 37 -0.94 -3.77 8.09
N LYS A 38 -0.93 -5.04 8.52
CA LYS A 38 -0.84 -6.19 7.61
C LYS A 38 -1.96 -6.19 6.57
N ALA A 39 -3.21 -6.00 6.99
CA ALA A 39 -4.36 -5.89 6.08
C ALA A 39 -4.21 -4.73 5.08
N GLY A 40 -3.67 -3.59 5.53
CA GLY A 40 -3.31 -2.47 4.65
C GLY A 40 -2.22 -2.84 3.63
N ILE A 41 -1.16 -3.54 4.05
CA ILE A 41 -0.08 -4.00 3.15
C ILE A 41 -0.62 -5.00 2.12
N ASP A 42 -1.40 -5.98 2.55
CA ASP A 42 -1.98 -7.00 1.67
C ASP A 42 -2.89 -6.37 0.61
N ALA A 43 -3.69 -5.38 0.99
CA ALA A 43 -4.50 -4.62 0.05
C ALA A 43 -3.64 -3.77 -0.90
N ALA A 44 -2.61 -3.08 -0.38
CA ALA A 44 -1.71 -2.26 -1.20
C ALA A 44 -0.91 -3.07 -2.22
N LEU A 45 -0.57 -4.33 -1.91
CA LEU A 45 0.10 -5.25 -2.83
C LEU A 45 -0.77 -5.63 -4.05
N LEU A 46 -2.10 -5.59 -3.90
CA LEU A 46 -3.06 -5.82 -4.99
C LEU A 46 -3.31 -4.56 -5.84
N ALA A 47 -2.78 -3.40 -5.42
CA ALA A 47 -2.97 -2.15 -6.12
C ALA A 47 -2.30 -2.17 -7.52
N PRO A 48 -2.97 -1.68 -8.57
CA PRO A 48 -2.35 -1.55 -9.88
C PRO A 48 -1.24 -0.49 -9.84
N THR A 49 -0.10 -0.79 -10.48
CA THR A 49 1.02 0.14 -10.63
C THR A 49 1.54 0.14 -12.07
N ALA A 50 2.13 1.25 -12.51
CA ALA A 50 2.73 1.35 -13.82
C ALA A 50 3.77 0.23 -14.02
N MET A 51 3.64 -0.51 -15.12
CA MET A 51 4.50 -1.65 -15.47
C MET A 51 4.60 -2.72 -14.34
N ASN A 52 3.60 -2.77 -13.45
CA ASN A 52 3.58 -3.62 -12.25
C ASN A 52 4.85 -3.49 -11.37
N GLN A 53 5.43 -2.29 -11.27
CA GLN A 53 6.71 -2.09 -10.59
C GLN A 53 6.60 -2.18 -9.06
N GLN A 54 5.43 -1.89 -8.48
CA GLN A 54 5.18 -1.88 -7.02
C GLN A 54 6.29 -1.16 -6.26
N ARG A 55 6.66 0.05 -6.72
CA ARG A 55 7.74 0.88 -6.17
C ARG A 55 7.18 1.85 -5.13
N PHE A 56 6.58 1.30 -4.09
CA PHE A 56 6.12 2.04 -2.91
C PHE A 56 6.57 1.31 -1.64
N ARG A 57 6.60 2.04 -0.52
CA ARG A 57 6.89 1.46 0.80
C ARG A 57 6.09 2.15 1.89
N PHE A 58 5.52 1.36 2.80
CA PHE A 58 4.84 1.82 4.00
C PHE A 58 5.68 1.52 5.24
N ASP A 59 6.07 2.54 5.97
CA ASP A 59 6.88 2.41 7.16
C ASP A 59 6.01 2.69 8.39
N LEU A 60 5.78 1.68 9.23
CA LEU A 60 5.16 1.86 10.55
C LEU A 60 6.20 2.51 11.47
N GLN A 61 5.89 3.70 11.97
CA GLN A 61 6.86 4.50 12.74
C GLN A 61 6.71 4.24 14.25
N GLY A 62 5.51 4.50 14.77
CA GLY A 62 5.19 4.49 16.20
C GLY A 62 3.81 5.09 16.42
N THR A 63 3.51 5.52 17.64
CA THR A 63 2.23 6.18 17.97
C THR A 63 2.44 7.62 18.40
N ASP A 64 1.48 8.49 18.11
CA ASP A 64 1.45 9.83 18.73
C ASP A 64 0.95 9.79 20.18
N ASN A 65 0.89 10.96 20.83
CA ASN A 65 0.50 11.11 22.23
C ASN A 65 -0.93 10.64 22.55
N GLN A 66 -1.76 10.40 21.52
CA GLN A 66 -3.13 9.89 21.66
C GLN A 66 -3.22 8.37 21.39
N GLY A 67 -2.07 7.72 21.19
CA GLY A 67 -1.99 6.31 20.83
C GLY A 67 -2.46 6.03 19.39
N ILE A 68 -2.42 7.01 18.49
CA ILE A 68 -2.72 6.81 17.07
C ILE A 68 -1.45 6.39 16.35
N ALA A 69 -1.48 5.25 15.67
CA ALA A 69 -0.33 4.75 14.92
C ALA A 69 -0.04 5.63 13.70
N LEU A 70 1.25 5.89 13.45
CA LEU A 70 1.73 6.75 12.38
C LEU A 70 2.39 5.91 11.29
N VAL A 71 1.93 6.09 10.05
CA VAL A 71 2.42 5.38 8.87
C VAL A 71 3.02 6.37 7.88
N ARG A 72 4.27 6.17 7.49
CA ARG A 72 4.87 6.94 6.40
C ARG A 72 4.73 6.17 5.09
N ALA A 73 4.17 6.81 4.06
CA ALA A 73 4.04 6.23 2.72
C ALA A 73 5.04 6.89 1.76
N ASN A 74 5.92 6.11 1.15
CA ASN A 74 6.99 6.61 0.28
C ASN A 74 6.91 6.01 -1.11
N ALA A 75 7.11 6.83 -2.15
CA ALA A 75 7.41 6.34 -3.48
C ALA A 75 8.90 5.96 -3.54
N LEU A 76 9.21 4.76 -4.03
CA LEU A 76 10.58 4.32 -4.27
C LEU A 76 11.03 4.76 -5.67
N PRO A 77 12.35 4.82 -5.95
CA PRO A 77 12.86 5.13 -7.27
C PRO A 77 12.23 4.23 -8.35
N THR A 78 11.61 4.86 -9.34
CA THR A 78 10.83 4.20 -10.38
C THR A 78 11.06 4.89 -11.73
N ILE A 79 10.73 4.19 -12.81
CA ILE A 79 10.94 4.70 -14.18
C ILE A 79 9.91 5.79 -14.51
N SER A 80 8.69 5.65 -14.01
CA SER A 80 7.60 6.63 -14.20
C SER A 80 6.52 6.49 -13.12
N CYS A 81 5.59 7.44 -13.06
CA CYS A 81 4.32 7.36 -12.29
C CYS A 81 4.41 7.16 -10.77
N GLY A 82 5.58 7.21 -10.14
CA GLY A 82 5.74 6.86 -8.72
C GLY A 82 4.82 7.58 -7.73
N LYS A 83 4.49 8.86 -7.97
CA LYS A 83 3.53 9.60 -7.12
C LYS A 83 2.08 9.13 -7.33
N VAL A 84 1.71 8.78 -8.56
CA VAL A 84 0.39 8.25 -8.90
C VAL A 84 0.25 6.85 -8.33
N ASP A 85 1.23 5.98 -8.57
CA ASP A 85 1.27 4.62 -8.03
C ASP A 85 1.20 4.63 -6.50
N LEU A 86 1.92 5.54 -5.83
CA LEU A 86 1.81 5.72 -4.39
C LEU A 86 0.40 6.13 -3.96
N GLY A 87 -0.27 7.02 -4.69
CA GLY A 87 -1.66 7.40 -4.40
C GLY A 87 -2.63 6.22 -4.48
N ILE A 88 -2.51 5.39 -5.52
CA ILE A 88 -3.34 4.18 -5.68
C ILE A 88 -3.07 3.19 -4.54
N ALA A 89 -1.79 2.97 -4.21
CA ALA A 89 -1.39 2.09 -3.11
C ALA A 89 -1.87 2.62 -1.75
N LYS A 90 -1.83 3.93 -1.51
CA LYS A 90 -2.36 4.55 -0.29
C LYS A 90 -3.86 4.31 -0.12
N LEU A 91 -4.64 4.47 -1.19
CA LEU A 91 -6.08 4.19 -1.15
C LEU A 91 -6.36 2.72 -0.80
N HIS A 92 -5.63 1.78 -1.41
CA HIS A 92 -5.79 0.36 -1.09
C HIS A 92 -5.38 0.05 0.34
N PHE A 93 -4.26 0.62 0.81
CA PHE A 93 -3.82 0.51 2.20
C PHE A 93 -4.90 1.03 3.15
N GLU A 94 -5.47 2.21 2.88
CA GLU A 94 -6.54 2.80 3.68
C GLU A 94 -7.75 1.88 3.79
N LEU A 95 -8.24 1.35 2.66
CA LEU A 95 -9.38 0.45 2.64
C LEU A 95 -9.11 -0.86 3.39
N GLY A 96 -7.94 -1.46 3.20
CA GLY A 96 -7.55 -2.70 3.89
C GLY A 96 -7.36 -2.51 5.40
N ALA A 97 -6.67 -1.44 5.80
CA ALA A 97 -6.43 -1.13 7.20
C ALA A 97 -7.72 -0.75 7.94
N ASN A 98 -8.56 0.11 7.35
CA ASN A 98 -9.80 0.57 7.97
C ASN A 98 -10.88 -0.52 8.09
N ALA A 99 -10.77 -1.61 7.33
CA ALA A 99 -11.59 -2.80 7.54
C ALA A 99 -11.29 -3.51 8.88
N VAL A 100 -10.12 -3.27 9.48
CA VAL A 100 -9.67 -3.86 10.74
C VAL A 100 -9.61 -2.83 11.88
N SER A 101 -9.05 -1.64 11.64
CA SER A 101 -8.94 -0.56 12.62
C SER A 101 -8.78 0.80 11.96
N ASN A 102 -9.37 1.83 12.56
CA ASN A 102 -9.23 3.23 12.15
C ASN A 102 -8.32 4.05 13.08
N ARG A 103 -7.59 3.41 14.01
CA ARG A 103 -6.68 4.08 14.96
C ARG A 103 -5.27 4.28 14.42
N TRP A 104 -5.17 4.83 13.22
CA TRP A 104 -3.91 5.13 12.56
C TRP A 104 -4.08 6.29 11.57
N ARG A 105 -2.97 6.90 11.13
CA ARG A 105 -2.98 7.90 10.06
C ARG A 105 -1.67 7.96 9.30
N PHE A 106 -1.72 8.49 8.08
CA PHE A 106 -0.51 8.82 7.32
C PHE A 106 0.20 10.06 7.88
N VAL A 107 1.54 10.06 7.76
CA VAL A 107 2.45 11.19 8.09
C VAL A 107 3.49 11.42 7.00
#